data_AF-A0A7V2XGW0-F1
#
_entry.id   AF-A0A7V2XGW0-F1
#
_cell.length_a   1.000
_cell.length_b   1.000
_cell.length_c   1.000
_cell.angle_alpha   90.00
_cell.angle_beta   90.00
_cell.angle_gamma   90.00
#
_symmetry.space_group_name_H-M   'P 1'
#
loop_
_entity.id
_entity.type
_entity.pdbx_description
1 polymer ?
#
loop_
_entity_poly.entity_id
_entity_poly.type
_entity_poly.pdbx_seq_one_letter_code
_entity_poly.pdbx_strand_id
1 'polypeptide(L)'
;MAAIRLLTVLGFFWGAAHAAEPQPAWETAWKKGPMSAEETRAFMKRLAQFVFDNHLKKSPDSPQRGMVYEYMDTTRKGQFDQFVQGEALDTMHDGAWFAAALVNAYRTTGDPFYKEFLAKWILPFYLKMLNHSDELFTARRNDARPDAHKWGKEWLFQEGEKGFVPYWWDDGGSVSYERRHSKKPLGTFQCVDNLAGKPNPNHLLDGYSLGSSNHMAQDLGVMLQLAWLLFRDSADEADKKLAAELAEGAKNLYECRMRHHGPIPMCVAPWALASGNAELMKRVPDPNDKALWNPNNHYTRALYDFEPGRSYSFPGFADDQEYLYYHGIARAGGKLPKPLAFKLIYDAYTHPILFRLYCDDWNVPPGINVFDLFPYRMVDGKPTDYRSERKGAHKSVKPLGSRFGPQNMVVCGWAIQAIRAYPGIWDERLQHATRKDLRPYLAVSEADVRAWLERELGCGLRTWEAIFNERGYIPTSIGSTYDWDKYSDTGGYAHLLSAAAQWLLVLDAKRDWEMHDIPILLR
;
A
#
# COMPACT_ATOMS: atom_id res chain seq x y z
N MET A 1 19.40 6.64 82.57
CA MET A 1 17.99 6.61 82.12
C MET A 1 17.85 7.60 80.98
N ALA A 2 17.79 7.10 79.74
CA ALA A 2 17.85 7.88 78.52
C ALA A 2 16.44 8.13 77.96
N ALA A 3 16.16 9.38 77.60
CA ALA A 3 14.93 9.80 76.93
C ALA A 3 15.23 9.95 75.42
N ILE A 4 14.56 9.15 74.59
CA ILE A 4 14.59 9.25 73.12
C ILE A 4 13.30 9.97 72.69
N ARG A 5 13.44 11.15 72.06
CA ARG A 5 12.36 11.87 71.39
C ARG A 5 12.16 11.31 69.99
N LEU A 6 10.97 10.76 69.73
CA LEU A 6 10.48 10.45 68.38
C LEU A 6 9.87 11.73 67.78
N LEU A 7 10.32 12.13 66.59
CA LEU A 7 9.77 13.24 65.81
C LEU A 7 9.25 12.65 64.49
N THR A 8 7.93 12.62 64.35
CA THR A 8 7.20 12.11 63.18
C THR A 8 7.14 13.20 62.11
N VAL A 9 7.80 13.01 60.97
CA VAL A 9 7.62 13.84 59.77
C VAL A 9 6.68 13.11 58.81
N LEU A 10 5.41 13.52 58.81
CA LEU A 10 4.43 13.14 57.78
C LEU A 10 4.61 14.08 56.58
N GLY A 11 5.39 13.64 55.60
CA GLY A 11 5.49 14.29 54.29
C GLY A 11 4.30 13.91 53.41
N PHE A 12 3.36 14.83 53.24
CA PHE A 12 2.33 14.75 52.19
C PHE A 12 3.00 14.94 50.82
N PHE A 13 3.28 13.84 50.10
CA PHE A 13 3.53 13.89 48.67
C PHE A 13 2.20 14.07 47.94
N TRP A 14 1.77 15.32 47.73
CA TRP A 14 0.83 15.62 46.64
C TRP A 14 1.56 15.33 45.33
N GLY A 15 1.23 14.19 44.72
CA GLY A 15 1.64 13.89 43.36
C GLY A 15 1.11 14.99 42.45
N ALA A 16 2.03 15.75 41.85
CA ALA A 16 1.68 16.69 40.80
C ALA A 16 0.94 15.91 39.71
N ALA A 17 -0.35 16.21 39.53
CA ALA A 17 -1.11 15.76 38.39
C ALA A 17 -0.33 16.20 37.15
N HIS A 18 0.24 15.24 36.41
CA HIS A 18 0.83 15.53 35.12
C HIS A 18 -0.29 16.13 34.27
N ALA A 19 -0.14 17.40 33.89
CA ALA A 19 -1.04 18.02 32.93
C ALA A 19 -1.08 17.13 31.69
N ALA A 20 -2.27 16.69 31.30
CA ALA A 20 -2.42 15.86 30.11
C ALA A 20 -1.81 16.62 28.93
N GLU A 21 -0.92 15.96 28.18
CA GLU A 21 -0.38 16.54 26.95
C GLU A 21 -1.55 16.93 26.03
N PRO A 22 -1.48 18.11 25.38
CA PRO A 22 -2.52 18.53 24.47
C PRO A 22 -2.68 17.49 23.35
N GLN A 23 -3.92 17.07 23.11
CA GLN A 23 -4.23 16.11 22.05
C GLN A 23 -3.80 16.67 20.68
N PRO A 24 -3.15 15.86 19.82
CA PRO A 24 -2.78 16.28 18.48
C PRO A 24 -3.99 16.77 17.66
N ALA A 25 -3.79 17.78 16.82
CA ALA A 25 -4.89 18.42 16.10
C ALA A 25 -5.59 17.44 15.13
N TRP A 26 -4.83 16.49 14.56
CA TRP A 26 -5.34 15.50 13.63
C TRP A 26 -6.37 14.54 14.25
N GLU A 27 -6.34 14.28 15.57
CA GLU A 27 -7.29 13.38 16.24
C GLU A 27 -8.75 13.87 16.15
N THR A 28 -8.94 15.16 15.93
CA THR A 28 -10.26 15.80 15.87
C THR A 28 -10.56 16.48 14.54
N ALA A 29 -9.60 16.53 13.61
CA ALA A 29 -9.75 17.23 12.33
C ALA A 29 -10.95 16.74 11.51
N TRP A 30 -11.21 15.43 11.52
CA TRP A 30 -12.33 14.79 10.83
C TRP A 30 -13.71 15.30 11.26
N LYS A 31 -13.83 15.91 12.45
CA LYS A 31 -15.10 16.48 12.95
C LYS A 31 -15.57 17.69 12.13
N LYS A 32 -14.71 18.29 11.31
CA LYS A 32 -15.09 19.32 10.33
C LYS A 32 -15.97 18.78 9.21
N GLY A 33 -16.08 17.45 9.10
CA GLY A 33 -16.78 16.79 8.00
C GLY A 33 -15.84 16.41 6.85
N PRO A 34 -16.40 15.76 5.81
CA PRO A 34 -15.63 15.28 4.68
C PRO A 34 -15.03 16.43 3.88
N MET A 35 -13.97 16.14 3.10
CA MET A 35 -13.41 17.11 2.17
C MET A 35 -14.39 17.50 1.06
N SER A 36 -14.43 18.78 0.69
CA SER A 36 -15.04 19.23 -0.56
C SER A 36 -14.18 18.84 -1.77
N ALA A 37 -14.72 18.94 -2.98
CA ALA A 37 -13.96 18.63 -4.20
C ALA A 37 -12.74 19.56 -4.38
N GLU A 38 -12.87 20.84 -4.04
CA GLU A 38 -11.78 21.82 -4.15
C GLU A 38 -10.64 21.51 -3.17
N GLU A 39 -10.97 21.29 -1.90
CA GLU A 39 -9.99 20.89 -0.87
C GLU A 39 -9.30 19.58 -1.26
N THR A 40 -10.05 18.61 -1.78
CA THR A 40 -9.51 17.33 -2.24
C THR A 40 -8.47 17.54 -3.34
N ARG A 41 -8.79 18.33 -4.38
CA ARG A 41 -7.85 18.62 -5.49
C ARG A 41 -6.60 19.34 -4.99
N ALA A 42 -6.75 20.32 -4.10
CA ALA A 42 -5.62 21.03 -3.50
C ALA A 42 -4.72 20.07 -2.69
N PHE A 43 -5.30 19.18 -1.89
CA PHE A 43 -4.54 18.21 -1.12
C PHE A 43 -3.80 17.21 -2.02
N MET A 44 -4.46 16.68 -3.06
CA MET A 44 -3.84 15.80 -4.06
C MET A 44 -2.59 16.42 -4.69
N LYS A 45 -2.65 17.71 -5.05
CA LYS A 45 -1.52 18.42 -5.64
C LYS A 45 -0.33 18.51 -4.68
N ARG A 46 -0.62 18.82 -3.40
CA ARG A 46 0.40 18.90 -2.34
C ARG A 46 1.08 17.56 -2.09
N LEU A 47 0.32 16.47 -2.05
CA LEU A 47 0.85 15.11 -1.89
C LEU A 47 1.82 14.76 -3.03
N ALA A 48 1.38 14.92 -4.28
CA ALA A 48 2.20 14.57 -5.44
C ALA A 48 3.43 15.48 -5.58
N GLN A 49 3.29 16.78 -5.29
CA GLN A 49 4.41 17.72 -5.28
C GLN A 49 5.45 17.35 -4.21
N PHE A 50 5.01 16.90 -3.02
CA PHE A 50 5.93 16.45 -1.98
C PHE A 50 6.78 15.26 -2.44
N VAL A 51 6.17 14.26 -3.07
CA VAL A 51 6.90 13.10 -3.62
C VAL A 51 7.91 13.54 -4.70
N PHE A 52 7.48 14.43 -5.61
CA PHE A 52 8.36 15.00 -6.63
C PHE A 52 9.59 15.72 -6.04
N ASP A 53 9.38 16.50 -4.98
CA ASP A 53 10.43 17.31 -4.38
C ASP A 53 11.40 16.47 -3.54
N ASN A 54 10.88 15.46 -2.84
CA ASN A 54 11.59 14.83 -1.74
C ASN A 54 11.95 13.36 -1.96
N HIS A 55 11.16 12.59 -2.72
CA HIS A 55 11.38 11.15 -2.90
C HIS A 55 11.89 10.78 -4.31
N LEU A 56 11.65 11.63 -5.31
CA LEU A 56 12.02 11.36 -6.69
C LEU A 56 13.52 11.51 -6.94
N LYS A 57 14.13 10.47 -7.52
CA LYS A 57 15.49 10.51 -8.03
C LYS A 57 15.57 11.24 -9.35
N LYS A 58 16.13 12.45 -9.32
CA LYS A 58 16.17 13.40 -10.45
C LYS A 58 17.51 13.49 -11.18
N SER A 59 18.56 12.83 -10.67
CA SER A 59 19.91 12.94 -11.25
C SER A 59 19.91 12.47 -12.72
N PRO A 60 20.36 13.31 -13.68
CA PRO A 60 20.31 12.99 -15.10
C PRO A 60 21.21 11.79 -15.48
N ASP A 61 22.31 11.61 -14.75
CA ASP A 61 23.32 10.59 -15.04
C ASP A 61 23.06 9.27 -14.29
N SER A 62 22.06 9.24 -13.40
CA SER A 62 21.72 8.02 -12.68
C SER A 62 21.00 7.03 -13.60
N PRO A 63 21.40 5.75 -13.62
CA PRO A 63 20.64 4.72 -14.33
C PRO A 63 19.25 4.50 -13.73
N GLN A 64 19.00 5.04 -12.54
CA GLN A 64 17.76 4.97 -11.77
C GLN A 64 16.99 6.30 -11.75
N ARG A 65 17.32 7.23 -12.64
CA ARG A 65 16.52 8.45 -12.82
C ARG A 65 15.05 8.09 -12.99
N GLY A 66 14.19 8.70 -12.18
CA GLY A 66 12.76 8.42 -12.17
C GLY A 66 12.30 7.46 -11.07
N MET A 67 13.23 6.75 -10.41
CA MET A 67 12.92 5.96 -9.23
C MET A 67 12.39 6.85 -8.10
N VAL A 68 11.42 6.34 -7.35
CA VAL A 68 10.90 6.99 -6.15
C VAL A 68 11.33 6.18 -4.94
N TYR A 69 12.03 6.83 -4.01
CA TYR A 69 12.45 6.20 -2.77
C TYR A 69 11.24 5.93 -1.86
N GLU A 70 11.12 4.69 -1.39
CA GLU A 70 10.12 4.27 -0.39
C GLU A 70 10.17 5.15 0.86
N TYR A 71 11.30 5.15 1.58
CA TYR A 71 11.47 5.90 2.83
C TYR A 71 12.47 7.05 2.71
N MET A 72 12.08 8.20 3.25
CA MET A 72 12.95 9.34 3.48
C MET A 72 12.98 9.73 4.96
N ASP A 73 14.14 9.69 5.61
CA ASP A 73 14.35 10.24 6.95
C ASP A 73 14.29 11.78 6.89
N THR A 74 13.16 12.33 7.32
CA THR A 74 12.89 13.77 7.27
C THR A 74 13.83 14.58 8.16
N THR A 75 14.40 13.96 9.19
CA THR A 75 15.36 14.60 10.10
C THR A 75 16.77 14.68 9.52
N ARG A 76 17.01 13.95 8.42
CA ARG A 76 18.31 13.85 7.74
C ARG A 76 18.28 14.37 6.32
N LYS A 77 17.26 15.15 5.96
CA LYS A 77 17.13 15.76 4.63
C LYS A 77 18.43 16.46 4.19
N GLY A 78 18.88 16.14 2.98
CA GLY A 78 20.13 16.63 2.39
C GLY A 78 21.40 15.88 2.81
N GLN A 79 21.29 14.90 3.71
CA GLN A 79 22.40 14.02 4.08
C GLN A 79 22.45 12.78 3.18
N PHE A 80 23.61 12.11 3.14
CA PHE A 80 23.82 10.91 2.32
C PHE A 80 22.89 9.74 2.70
N ASP A 81 22.44 9.68 3.96
CA ASP A 81 21.59 8.63 4.53
C ASP A 81 20.13 9.07 4.70
N GLN A 82 19.71 10.11 3.98
CA GLN A 82 18.32 10.56 4.02
C GLN A 82 17.36 9.51 3.44
N PHE A 83 17.80 8.67 2.51
CA PHE A 83 16.99 7.60 1.94
C PHE A 83 17.39 6.26 2.56
N VAL A 84 16.39 5.53 3.05
CA VAL A 84 16.58 4.22 3.66
C VAL A 84 15.76 3.20 2.87
N GLN A 85 16.37 2.08 2.55
CA GLN A 85 15.78 1.03 1.73
C GLN A 85 16.03 -0.33 2.38
N GLY A 86 15.06 -1.24 2.30
CA GLY A 86 15.20 -2.60 2.82
C GLY A 86 15.63 -3.58 1.73
N GLU A 87 16.71 -4.32 1.92
CA GLU A 87 17.24 -5.31 0.96
C GLU A 87 16.28 -6.46 0.64
N ALA A 88 15.19 -6.62 1.39
CA ALA A 88 14.13 -7.57 1.09
C ALA A 88 12.71 -6.98 1.14
N LEU A 89 12.60 -5.65 1.12
CA LEU A 89 11.33 -4.95 1.29
C LEU A 89 10.78 -4.35 -0.02
N ASP A 90 11.19 -4.87 -1.18
CA ASP A 90 10.67 -4.41 -2.47
C ASP A 90 10.80 -2.89 -2.67
N THR A 91 12.00 -2.35 -2.47
CA THR A 91 12.39 -0.91 -2.39
C THR A 91 11.85 0.07 -3.43
N MET A 92 11.22 -0.44 -4.50
CA MET A 92 10.67 0.33 -5.62
C MET A 92 9.16 0.11 -5.79
N HIS A 93 8.50 -0.66 -4.92
CA HIS A 93 7.11 -1.06 -5.10
C HIS A 93 6.14 0.12 -4.88
N ASP A 94 6.41 0.96 -3.87
CA ASP A 94 5.67 2.19 -3.62
C ASP A 94 5.70 3.17 -4.78
N GLY A 95 6.79 3.21 -5.55
CA GLY A 95 6.85 4.04 -6.75
C GLY A 95 5.92 3.52 -7.87
N ALA A 96 5.64 2.21 -7.92
CA ALA A 96 4.66 1.63 -8.85
C ALA A 96 3.23 1.96 -8.41
N TRP A 97 2.93 1.89 -7.11
CA TRP A 97 1.67 2.39 -6.55
C TRP A 97 1.49 3.89 -6.78
N PHE A 98 2.55 4.67 -6.64
CA PHE A 98 2.51 6.10 -6.90
C PHE A 98 2.24 6.38 -8.39
N ALA A 99 2.83 5.62 -9.30
CA ALA A 99 2.52 5.69 -10.73
C ALA A 99 1.03 5.38 -11.03
N ALA A 100 0.48 4.33 -10.40
CA ALA A 100 -0.95 4.01 -10.48
C ALA A 100 -1.82 5.18 -9.96
N ALA A 101 -1.42 5.79 -8.85
CA ALA A 101 -2.11 6.94 -8.27
C ALA A 101 -2.07 8.19 -9.16
N LEU A 102 -0.97 8.44 -9.89
CA LEU A 102 -0.88 9.52 -10.87
C LEU A 102 -1.87 9.33 -12.03
N VAL A 103 -2.09 8.08 -12.49
CA VAL A 103 -3.12 7.78 -13.51
C VAL A 103 -4.52 8.12 -12.97
N ASN A 104 -4.84 7.65 -11.76
CA ASN A 104 -6.12 7.89 -11.11
C ASN A 104 -6.36 9.40 -10.90
N ALA A 105 -5.33 10.12 -10.45
CA ALA A 105 -5.37 11.56 -10.26
C ALA A 105 -5.60 12.30 -11.59
N TYR A 106 -4.86 11.96 -12.66
CA TYR A 106 -5.06 12.59 -13.97
C TYR A 106 -6.49 12.36 -14.49
N ARG A 107 -7.00 11.13 -14.45
CA ARG A 107 -8.34 10.80 -15.00
C ARG A 107 -9.48 11.48 -14.24
N THR A 108 -9.32 11.69 -12.94
CA THR A 108 -10.34 12.34 -12.10
C THR A 108 -10.25 13.87 -12.07
N THR A 109 -9.10 14.43 -12.46
CA THR A 109 -8.86 15.88 -12.38
C THR A 109 -8.67 16.57 -13.71
N GLY A 110 -8.18 15.85 -14.72
CA GLY A 110 -7.69 16.44 -15.97
C GLY A 110 -6.42 17.29 -15.80
N ASP A 111 -5.81 17.35 -14.61
CA ASP A 111 -4.63 18.19 -14.39
C ASP A 111 -3.39 17.56 -15.05
N PRO A 112 -2.80 18.20 -16.09
CA PRO A 112 -1.71 17.63 -16.88
C PRO A 112 -0.46 17.32 -16.05
N PHE A 113 -0.27 17.98 -14.89
CA PHE A 113 0.86 17.71 -14.01
C PHE A 113 1.01 16.24 -13.65
N TYR A 114 -0.09 15.53 -13.38
CA TYR A 114 -0.02 14.13 -12.99
C TYR A 114 0.45 13.23 -14.14
N LYS A 115 -0.07 13.47 -15.35
CA LYS A 115 0.33 12.74 -16.57
C LYS A 115 1.78 13.07 -16.95
N GLU A 116 2.17 14.34 -16.87
CA GLU A 116 3.54 14.77 -17.16
C GLU A 116 4.55 14.19 -16.15
N PHE A 117 4.21 14.16 -14.86
CA PHE A 117 5.05 13.53 -13.85
C PHE A 117 5.21 12.04 -14.17
N LEU A 118 4.11 11.33 -14.41
CA LEU A 118 4.10 9.91 -14.76
C LEU A 118 4.98 9.61 -15.98
N ALA A 119 4.73 10.29 -17.11
CA ALA A 119 5.37 10.01 -18.38
C ALA A 119 6.85 10.44 -18.43
N LYS A 120 7.19 11.58 -17.81
CA LYS A 120 8.55 12.13 -17.87
C LYS A 120 9.52 11.45 -16.91
N TRP A 121 9.03 10.99 -15.76
CA TRP A 121 9.89 10.52 -14.68
C TRP A 121 9.67 9.06 -14.36
N ILE A 122 8.45 8.66 -14.02
CA ILE A 122 8.23 7.36 -13.38
C ILE A 122 8.27 6.21 -14.38
N LEU A 123 7.51 6.32 -15.48
CA LEU A 123 7.43 5.24 -16.47
C LEU A 123 8.77 4.92 -17.14
N PRO A 124 9.62 5.90 -17.53
CA PRO A 124 10.93 5.59 -18.11
C PRO A 124 11.80 4.71 -17.22
N PHE A 125 11.74 4.88 -15.89
CA PHE A 125 12.50 4.05 -14.95
C PHE A 125 12.03 2.59 -14.97
N TYR A 126 10.74 2.36 -14.75
CA TYR A 126 10.22 0.99 -14.68
C TYR A 126 10.23 0.27 -16.03
N LEU A 127 9.97 0.98 -17.14
CA LEU A 127 10.06 0.41 -18.48
C LEU A 127 11.48 0.03 -18.84
N LYS A 128 12.46 0.86 -18.46
CA LYS A 128 13.88 0.49 -18.59
C LYS A 128 14.19 -0.78 -17.83
N MET A 129 13.77 -0.88 -16.56
CA MET A 129 13.97 -2.08 -15.75
C MET A 129 13.31 -3.31 -16.39
N LEU A 130 12.06 -3.22 -16.83
CA LEU A 130 11.32 -4.38 -17.36
C LEU A 130 11.77 -4.80 -18.76
N ASN A 131 12.04 -3.84 -19.64
CA ASN A 131 12.34 -4.11 -21.06
C ASN A 131 13.83 -4.33 -21.32
N HIS A 132 14.70 -3.99 -20.38
CA HIS A 132 16.16 -4.13 -20.52
C HIS A 132 16.83 -4.79 -19.30
N SER A 133 16.10 -5.57 -18.48
CA SER A 133 16.69 -6.27 -17.33
C SER A 133 17.81 -7.25 -17.72
N ASP A 134 17.77 -7.77 -18.94
CA ASP A 134 18.79 -8.62 -19.54
C ASP A 134 20.13 -7.91 -19.78
N GLU A 135 20.09 -6.58 -19.94
CA GLU A 135 21.28 -5.73 -20.08
C GLU A 135 21.72 -5.13 -18.74
N LEU A 136 20.76 -4.88 -17.84
CA LEU A 136 21.00 -4.20 -16.57
C LEU A 136 21.56 -5.13 -15.49
N PHE A 137 21.17 -6.41 -15.51
CA PHE A 137 21.46 -7.35 -14.44
C PHE A 137 22.19 -8.59 -14.95
N THR A 138 23.10 -9.10 -14.13
CA THR A 138 23.80 -10.37 -14.33
C THR A 138 23.78 -11.23 -13.06
N ALA A 139 23.67 -12.55 -13.24
CA ALA A 139 23.77 -13.56 -12.17
C ALA A 139 25.21 -14.12 -12.01
N ARG A 140 26.19 -13.61 -12.77
CA ARG A 140 27.58 -14.12 -12.77
C ARG A 140 28.35 -13.83 -11.47
N ARG A 141 27.82 -12.94 -10.64
CA ARG A 141 28.43 -12.50 -9.39
C ARG A 141 27.39 -12.61 -8.27
N ASN A 142 27.84 -13.03 -7.09
CA ASN A 142 27.05 -12.99 -5.86
C ASN A 142 27.97 -12.55 -4.73
N ASP A 143 27.76 -11.33 -4.25
CA ASP A 143 28.62 -10.65 -3.28
C ASP A 143 28.03 -10.68 -1.86
N ALA A 144 26.91 -11.38 -1.68
CA ALA A 144 26.26 -11.50 -0.39
C ALA A 144 27.17 -12.20 0.64
N ARG A 145 26.93 -11.92 1.92
CA ARG A 145 27.64 -12.58 3.02
C ARG A 145 27.49 -14.12 2.96
N PRO A 146 28.41 -14.91 3.53
CA PRO A 146 28.33 -16.38 3.48
C PRO A 146 27.03 -16.97 4.07
N ASP A 147 26.47 -16.31 5.09
CA ASP A 147 25.21 -16.63 5.76
C ASP A 147 23.99 -15.87 5.18
N ALA A 148 24.08 -15.39 3.94
CA ALA A 148 22.96 -14.72 3.27
C ALA A 148 21.83 -15.70 2.95
N HIS A 149 20.60 -15.18 2.92
CA HIS A 149 19.45 -15.88 2.38
C HIS A 149 19.70 -16.22 0.90
N LYS A 150 19.42 -17.48 0.53
CA LYS A 150 19.56 -17.99 -0.83
C LYS A 150 18.18 -18.23 -1.43
N TRP A 151 17.94 -17.62 -2.58
CA TRP A 151 16.73 -17.78 -3.33
C TRP A 151 16.68 -19.16 -3.99
N GLY A 152 15.51 -19.78 -3.98
CA GLY A 152 15.22 -20.94 -4.81
C GLY A 152 15.29 -20.59 -6.31
N LYS A 153 15.38 -21.60 -7.17
CA LYS A 153 15.44 -21.40 -8.63
C LYS A 153 14.23 -20.62 -9.14
N GLU A 154 13.08 -20.83 -8.51
CA GLU A 154 11.80 -20.19 -8.79
C GLU A 154 11.76 -18.69 -8.42
N TRP A 155 12.80 -18.17 -7.78
CA TRP A 155 12.93 -16.76 -7.42
C TRP A 155 14.22 -16.13 -7.96
N LEU A 156 15.19 -16.92 -8.41
CA LEU A 156 16.53 -16.45 -8.77
C LEU A 156 16.56 -15.93 -10.20
N PHE A 157 17.08 -14.72 -10.44
CA PHE A 157 17.32 -14.15 -11.77
C PHE A 157 17.96 -15.15 -12.74
N GLN A 158 17.40 -15.24 -13.95
CA GLN A 158 17.95 -16.05 -15.05
C GLN A 158 18.67 -15.14 -16.05
N GLU A 159 19.95 -15.40 -16.31
CA GLU A 159 20.77 -14.57 -17.20
C GLU A 159 20.10 -14.39 -18.58
N GLY A 160 20.05 -13.14 -19.06
CA GLY A 160 19.46 -12.77 -20.35
C GLY A 160 17.93 -12.63 -20.32
N GLU A 161 17.30 -12.65 -19.14
CA GLU A 161 15.85 -12.51 -19.06
C GLU A 161 15.38 -11.05 -18.98
N LYS A 162 14.31 -10.76 -19.74
CA LYS A 162 13.51 -9.54 -19.61
C LYS A 162 12.40 -9.71 -18.58
N GLY A 163 11.93 -8.59 -18.02
CA GLY A 163 10.84 -8.54 -17.04
C GLY A 163 11.22 -8.93 -15.62
N PHE A 164 12.53 -9.02 -15.33
CA PHE A 164 13.00 -9.29 -13.97
C PHE A 164 12.72 -8.10 -13.06
N VAL A 165 12.25 -8.42 -11.85
CA VAL A 165 11.84 -7.45 -10.84
C VAL A 165 12.66 -7.72 -9.58
N PRO A 166 13.79 -7.04 -9.34
CA PRO A 166 14.60 -7.30 -8.15
C PRO A 166 13.90 -6.79 -6.89
N TYR A 167 14.11 -7.46 -5.75
CA TYR A 167 13.70 -6.94 -4.42
C TYR A 167 14.29 -5.54 -4.15
N TRP A 168 15.49 -5.28 -4.69
CA TRP A 168 16.07 -3.95 -4.68
C TRP A 168 17.04 -3.72 -5.82
N TRP A 169 17.14 -2.46 -6.22
CA TRP A 169 18.16 -1.93 -7.11
C TRP A 169 18.49 -0.54 -6.60
N ASP A 170 19.76 -0.25 -6.31
CA ASP A 170 20.24 1.09 -5.92
C ASP A 170 21.63 1.36 -6.52
N ASP A 171 22.01 2.62 -6.67
CA ASP A 171 23.30 3.07 -7.22
C ASP A 171 24.18 3.80 -6.18
N GLY A 172 23.91 3.60 -4.89
CA GLY A 172 24.59 4.27 -3.78
C GLY A 172 23.88 5.53 -3.28
N GLY A 173 22.66 5.78 -3.74
CA GLY A 173 21.83 6.92 -3.34
C GLY A 173 21.05 6.69 -2.05
N SER A 174 20.97 5.45 -1.56
CA SER A 174 20.34 5.09 -0.28
C SER A 174 21.24 4.25 0.62
N VAL A 175 20.81 4.08 1.87
CA VAL A 175 21.42 3.15 2.83
C VAL A 175 20.52 1.95 3.09
N SER A 176 21.14 0.80 3.32
CA SER A 176 20.43 -0.43 3.69
C SER A 176 19.99 -0.41 5.16
N TYR A 177 18.69 -0.64 5.39
CA TYR A 177 18.14 -0.80 6.73
C TYR A 177 18.79 -2.00 7.45
N GLU A 178 18.93 -3.14 6.78
CA GLU A 178 19.46 -4.38 7.33
C GLU A 178 20.96 -4.29 7.66
N ARG A 179 21.77 -3.66 6.79
CA ARG A 179 23.21 -3.47 7.02
C ARG A 179 23.46 -2.53 8.20
N ARG A 180 22.70 -1.42 8.29
CA ARG A 180 22.79 -0.49 9.42
C ARG A 180 22.45 -1.17 10.75
N HIS A 181 21.38 -1.97 10.77
CA HIS A 181 20.95 -2.65 11.98
C HIS A 181 21.92 -3.75 12.41
N SER A 182 22.37 -4.58 11.46
CA SER A 182 23.30 -5.68 11.74
C SER A 182 24.76 -5.24 11.88
N LYS A 183 25.09 -3.99 11.52
CA LYS A 183 26.44 -3.43 11.43
C LYS A 183 27.39 -4.26 10.55
N LYS A 184 26.84 -5.01 9.59
CA LYS A 184 27.60 -5.77 8.60
C LYS A 184 27.66 -4.97 7.27
N PRO A 185 28.79 -4.98 6.55
CA PRO A 185 28.93 -4.21 5.32
C PRO A 185 28.34 -4.90 4.07
N LEU A 186 28.19 -6.22 4.09
CA LEU A 186 27.65 -7.02 2.97
C LEU A 186 26.18 -7.34 3.17
N GLY A 187 25.46 -7.49 2.05
CA GLY A 187 24.03 -7.76 2.03
C GLY A 187 23.62 -9.09 2.65
N THR A 188 22.41 -9.14 3.19
CA THR A 188 21.86 -10.32 3.88
C THR A 188 21.11 -11.27 2.96
N PHE A 189 20.94 -10.89 1.70
CA PHE A 189 20.31 -11.67 0.63
C PHE A 189 21.27 -11.81 -0.54
N GLN A 190 21.12 -12.86 -1.34
CA GLN A 190 21.85 -13.01 -2.61
C GLN A 190 21.70 -11.75 -3.46
N CYS A 191 22.82 -11.13 -3.78
CA CYS A 191 22.87 -9.85 -4.48
C CYS A 191 24.19 -9.67 -5.22
N VAL A 192 24.17 -8.73 -6.15
CA VAL A 192 25.37 -8.10 -6.70
C VAL A 192 25.57 -6.81 -5.93
N ASP A 193 26.75 -6.62 -5.34
CA ASP A 193 27.09 -5.46 -4.52
C ASP A 193 28.37 -4.81 -5.07
N ASN A 194 28.26 -3.59 -5.57
CA ASN A 194 29.37 -2.88 -6.21
C ASN A 194 30.42 -2.35 -5.21
N LEU A 195 30.10 -2.43 -3.91
CA LEU A 195 30.98 -2.10 -2.79
C LEU A 195 31.62 -3.34 -2.16
N ALA A 196 31.36 -4.54 -2.68
CA ALA A 196 31.99 -5.77 -2.22
C ALA A 196 33.52 -5.68 -2.29
N GLY A 197 34.19 -6.05 -1.18
CA GLY A 197 35.65 -5.95 -1.05
C GLY A 197 36.18 -4.52 -0.84
N LYS A 198 35.31 -3.50 -0.76
CA LYS A 198 35.67 -2.10 -0.46
C LYS A 198 35.15 -1.69 0.93
N PRO A 199 35.77 -0.68 1.58
CA PRO A 199 35.19 -0.10 2.79
C PRO A 199 33.81 0.52 2.51
N ASN A 200 32.78 0.07 3.23
CA ASN A 200 31.43 0.64 3.22
C ASN A 200 30.99 1.01 4.64
N PRO A 201 31.67 1.97 5.32
CA PRO A 201 31.37 2.34 6.70
C PRO A 201 29.99 2.99 6.86
N ASN A 202 29.42 3.48 5.75
CA ASN A 202 28.15 4.18 5.70
C ASN A 202 26.97 3.24 5.37
N HIS A 203 27.22 1.95 5.12
CA HIS A 203 26.19 0.96 4.77
C HIS A 203 25.35 1.37 3.55
N LEU A 204 25.98 2.01 2.56
CA LEU A 204 25.36 2.36 1.30
C LEU A 204 24.85 1.09 0.59
N LEU A 205 23.74 1.23 -0.11
CA LEU A 205 23.16 0.22 -0.97
C LEU A 205 23.53 0.55 -2.42
N ASP A 206 24.35 -0.28 -3.07
CA ASP A 206 24.80 -0.09 -4.46
C ASP A 206 24.93 -1.45 -5.15
N GLY A 207 24.06 -1.69 -6.14
CA GLY A 207 23.89 -2.98 -6.81
C GLY A 207 22.43 -3.39 -6.89
N TYR A 208 22.16 -4.70 -6.82
CA TYR A 208 20.79 -5.22 -6.91
C TYR A 208 20.65 -6.62 -6.30
N SER A 209 19.42 -6.95 -5.88
CA SER A 209 19.06 -8.31 -5.47
C SER A 209 19.08 -9.27 -6.66
N LEU A 210 19.52 -10.51 -6.43
CA LEU A 210 19.36 -11.60 -7.40
C LEU A 210 17.98 -12.28 -7.31
N GLY A 211 17.20 -11.98 -6.27
CA GLY A 211 15.84 -12.50 -6.11
C GLY A 211 14.82 -11.65 -6.84
N SER A 212 13.83 -12.30 -7.44
CA SER A 212 12.77 -11.64 -8.18
C SER A 212 11.46 -11.58 -7.40
N SER A 213 11.00 -10.39 -7.05
CA SER A 213 9.80 -10.22 -6.22
C SER A 213 8.50 -10.47 -6.97
N ASN A 214 7.62 -11.27 -6.37
CA ASN A 214 6.24 -11.43 -6.83
C ASN A 214 5.32 -10.31 -6.37
N HIS A 215 5.57 -9.75 -5.19
CA HIS A 215 4.73 -8.67 -4.66
C HIS A 215 4.90 -7.42 -5.52
N MET A 216 6.16 -6.97 -5.72
CA MET A 216 6.46 -5.87 -6.64
C MET A 216 5.98 -6.15 -8.08
N ALA A 217 6.02 -7.41 -8.54
CA ALA A 217 5.48 -7.76 -9.86
C ALA A 217 3.96 -7.54 -9.97
N GLN A 218 3.19 -7.71 -8.88
CA GLN A 218 1.76 -7.39 -8.87
C GLN A 218 1.53 -5.89 -8.93
N ASP A 219 2.31 -5.11 -8.17
CA ASP A 219 2.24 -3.63 -8.16
C ASP A 219 2.56 -3.04 -9.54
N LEU A 220 3.62 -3.55 -10.17
CA LEU A 220 3.96 -3.21 -11.56
C LEU A 220 2.85 -3.62 -12.52
N GLY A 221 2.19 -4.75 -12.27
CA GLY A 221 1.03 -5.17 -13.04
C GLY A 221 -0.10 -4.13 -13.04
N VAL A 222 -0.44 -3.60 -11.85
CA VAL A 222 -1.41 -2.50 -11.72
C VAL A 222 -0.95 -1.27 -12.48
N MET A 223 0.30 -0.83 -12.27
CA MET A 223 0.88 0.33 -12.96
C MET A 223 0.79 0.17 -14.49
N LEU A 224 1.23 -0.97 -15.03
CA LEU A 224 1.25 -1.23 -16.47
C LEU A 224 -0.15 -1.25 -17.07
N GLN A 225 -1.12 -1.87 -16.38
CA GLN A 225 -2.51 -1.87 -16.83
C GLN A 225 -3.06 -0.45 -16.89
N LEU A 226 -2.95 0.31 -15.80
CA LEU A 226 -3.53 1.66 -15.72
C LEU A 226 -2.86 2.63 -16.68
N ALA A 227 -1.52 2.62 -16.75
CA ALA A 227 -0.80 3.48 -17.68
C ALA A 227 -1.10 3.11 -19.12
N TRP A 228 -1.13 1.82 -19.48
CA TRP A 228 -1.46 1.42 -20.86
C TRP A 228 -2.86 1.88 -21.26
N LEU A 229 -3.86 1.71 -20.38
CA LEU A 229 -5.22 2.21 -20.60
C LEU A 229 -5.26 3.73 -20.80
N LEU A 230 -4.41 4.49 -20.09
CA LEU A 230 -4.32 5.94 -20.22
C LEU A 230 -3.74 6.38 -21.59
N PHE A 231 -2.74 5.67 -22.11
CA PHE A 231 -1.96 6.14 -23.27
C PHE A 231 -2.37 5.51 -24.61
N ARG A 232 -2.96 4.31 -24.62
CA ARG A 232 -3.16 3.51 -25.85
C ARG A 232 -4.02 4.20 -26.93
N ASP A 233 -4.97 5.03 -26.52
CA ASP A 233 -5.94 5.68 -27.41
C ASP A 233 -5.53 7.14 -27.70
N SER A 234 -4.35 7.56 -27.24
CA SER A 234 -3.84 8.91 -27.48
C SER A 234 -3.52 9.14 -28.96
N ALA A 235 -3.86 10.33 -29.44
CA ALA A 235 -3.49 10.78 -30.78
C ALA A 235 -2.01 11.22 -30.87
N ASP A 236 -1.39 11.55 -29.73
CA ASP A 236 0.00 12.01 -29.65
C ASP A 236 1.01 10.87 -29.91
N GLU A 237 2.02 11.12 -30.73
CA GLU A 237 2.99 10.08 -31.13
C GLU A 237 3.91 9.64 -29.97
N ALA A 238 4.23 10.53 -29.04
CA ALA A 238 5.04 10.17 -27.87
C ALA A 238 4.23 9.27 -26.92
N ASP A 239 2.95 9.58 -26.72
CA ASP A 239 2.04 8.73 -25.96
C ASP A 239 1.84 7.35 -26.61
N LYS A 240 1.69 7.28 -27.94
CA LYS A 240 1.59 5.99 -28.67
C LYS A 240 2.83 5.13 -28.49
N LYS A 241 4.02 5.75 -28.60
CA LYS A 241 5.28 5.08 -28.34
C LYS A 241 5.33 4.54 -26.91
N LEU A 242 4.93 5.36 -25.94
CA LEU A 242 4.89 4.96 -24.53
C LEU A 242 3.89 3.81 -24.29
N ALA A 243 2.72 3.83 -24.95
CA ALA A 243 1.77 2.72 -24.90
C ALA A 243 2.35 1.41 -25.45
N ALA A 244 3.15 1.47 -26.52
CA ALA A 244 3.84 0.30 -27.05
C ALA A 244 4.90 -0.24 -26.07
N GLU A 245 5.70 0.64 -25.45
CA GLU A 245 6.69 0.24 -24.43
C GLU A 245 6.01 -0.36 -23.19
N LEU A 246 4.85 0.17 -22.77
CA LEU A 246 4.03 -0.38 -21.69
C LEU A 246 3.50 -1.79 -22.03
N ALA A 247 3.06 -2.00 -23.26
CA ALA A 247 2.64 -3.31 -23.73
C ALA A 247 3.80 -4.32 -23.73
N GLU A 248 4.99 -3.90 -24.16
CA GLU A 248 6.21 -4.70 -24.07
C GLU A 248 6.58 -5.02 -22.61
N GLY A 249 6.49 -4.03 -21.71
CA GLY A 249 6.71 -4.21 -20.28
C GLY A 249 5.76 -5.23 -19.66
N ALA A 250 4.47 -5.16 -20.01
CA ALA A 250 3.46 -6.12 -19.58
C ALA A 250 3.78 -7.55 -20.07
N LYS A 251 4.19 -7.69 -21.33
CA LYS A 251 4.62 -8.97 -21.89
C LYS A 251 5.82 -9.53 -21.13
N ASN A 252 6.88 -8.73 -20.98
CA ASN A 252 8.13 -9.15 -20.35
C ASN A 252 7.90 -9.56 -18.88
N LEU A 253 7.12 -8.77 -18.14
CA LEU A 253 6.73 -9.09 -16.77
C LEU A 253 5.97 -10.41 -16.67
N TYR A 254 4.96 -10.61 -17.54
CA TYR A 254 4.19 -11.85 -17.61
C TYR A 254 5.08 -13.07 -17.91
N GLU A 255 5.91 -12.98 -18.96
CA GLU A 255 6.80 -14.08 -19.37
C GLU A 255 7.82 -14.42 -18.28
N CYS A 256 8.36 -13.40 -17.60
CA CYS A 256 9.22 -13.59 -16.45
C CYS A 256 8.49 -14.34 -15.33
N ARG A 257 7.29 -13.91 -14.92
CA ARG A 257 6.51 -14.62 -13.88
C ARG A 257 6.22 -16.07 -14.27
N MET A 258 5.89 -16.33 -15.52
CA MET A 258 5.65 -17.70 -16.01
C MET A 258 6.89 -18.59 -15.93
N ARG A 259 8.11 -18.04 -16.08
CA ARG A 259 9.36 -18.80 -15.91
C ARG A 259 9.66 -19.12 -14.44
N HIS A 260 9.35 -18.18 -13.54
CA HIS A 260 9.72 -18.24 -12.13
C HIS A 260 8.69 -18.94 -11.25
N HIS A 261 7.45 -18.47 -11.25
CA HIS A 261 6.44 -18.85 -10.24
C HIS A 261 5.12 -19.34 -10.86
N GLY A 262 4.87 -19.02 -12.13
CA GLY A 262 3.62 -19.32 -12.82
C GLY A 262 2.69 -18.09 -12.95
N PRO A 263 1.40 -18.32 -13.28
CA PRO A 263 0.50 -17.23 -13.59
C PRO A 263 0.10 -16.46 -12.34
N ILE A 264 0.51 -15.19 -12.27
CA ILE A 264 0.03 -14.22 -11.29
C ILE A 264 -1.06 -13.38 -11.95
N PRO A 265 -2.31 -13.33 -11.43
CA PRO A 265 -3.43 -12.63 -12.07
C PRO A 265 -3.12 -11.20 -12.51
N MET A 266 -2.44 -10.43 -11.65
CA MET A 266 -2.11 -9.03 -11.92
C MET A 266 -0.96 -8.86 -12.92
N CYS A 267 -0.23 -9.91 -13.27
CA CYS A 267 0.72 -9.90 -14.40
C CYS A 267 0.08 -10.47 -15.69
N VAL A 268 -0.94 -11.32 -15.56
CA VAL A 268 -1.70 -11.88 -16.70
C VAL A 268 -2.61 -10.81 -17.32
N ALA A 269 -3.39 -10.10 -16.50
CA ALA A 269 -4.41 -9.16 -16.98
C ALA A 269 -3.84 -8.02 -17.86
N PRO A 270 -2.74 -7.33 -17.49
CA PRO A 270 -2.20 -6.24 -18.31
C PRO A 270 -1.73 -6.73 -19.67
N TRP A 271 -1.05 -7.89 -19.72
CA TRP A 271 -0.60 -8.46 -21.00
C TRP A 271 -1.77 -8.95 -21.85
N ALA A 272 -2.78 -9.58 -21.25
CA ALA A 272 -3.98 -10.01 -21.97
C ALA A 272 -4.71 -8.82 -22.60
N LEU A 273 -4.85 -7.70 -21.87
CA LEU A 273 -5.40 -6.46 -22.39
C LEU A 273 -4.57 -5.88 -23.52
N ALA A 274 -3.25 -5.69 -23.31
CA ALA A 274 -2.37 -5.07 -24.28
C ALA A 274 -2.22 -5.88 -25.58
N SER A 275 -2.30 -7.20 -25.50
CA SER A 275 -2.24 -8.10 -26.66
C SER A 275 -3.60 -8.43 -27.29
N GLY A 276 -4.71 -8.00 -26.69
CA GLY A 276 -6.05 -8.41 -27.10
C GLY A 276 -6.32 -9.92 -26.97
N ASN A 277 -5.59 -10.63 -26.09
CA ASN A 277 -5.62 -12.09 -26.01
C ASN A 277 -6.70 -12.59 -25.04
N ALA A 278 -7.85 -12.98 -25.60
CA ALA A 278 -8.97 -13.54 -24.86
C ALA A 278 -8.64 -14.87 -24.12
N GLU A 279 -7.84 -15.76 -24.72
CA GLU A 279 -7.47 -17.03 -24.06
C GLU A 279 -6.58 -16.80 -22.84
N LEU A 280 -5.72 -15.79 -22.89
CA LEU A 280 -4.94 -15.39 -21.73
C LEU A 280 -5.84 -14.77 -20.64
N MET A 281 -6.81 -13.93 -21.02
CA MET A 281 -7.76 -13.32 -20.09
C MET A 281 -8.60 -14.36 -19.32
N LYS A 282 -8.90 -15.53 -19.92
CA LYS A 282 -9.56 -16.65 -19.22
C LYS A 282 -8.78 -17.20 -18.03
N ARG A 283 -7.48 -16.90 -17.90
CA ARG A 283 -6.64 -17.33 -16.77
C ARG A 283 -6.71 -16.39 -15.56
N VAL A 284 -7.20 -15.16 -15.73
CA VAL A 284 -7.44 -14.22 -14.62
C VAL A 284 -8.64 -14.73 -13.80
N PRO A 285 -8.67 -14.71 -12.46
CA PRO A 285 -9.80 -15.23 -11.68
C PRO A 285 -11.15 -14.62 -12.07
N ASP A 286 -12.21 -15.42 -12.08
CA ASP A 286 -13.55 -14.98 -12.51
C ASP A 286 -14.18 -13.98 -11.54
N PRO A 287 -14.43 -12.72 -11.93
CA PRO A 287 -15.07 -11.73 -11.06
C PRO A 287 -16.55 -12.05 -10.78
N ASN A 288 -17.15 -13.03 -11.46
CA ASN A 288 -18.49 -13.56 -11.17
C ASN A 288 -18.47 -14.80 -10.27
N ASP A 289 -17.32 -15.21 -9.74
CA ASP A 289 -17.24 -16.38 -8.85
C ASP A 289 -18.20 -16.19 -7.66
N LYS A 290 -19.07 -17.18 -7.44
CA LYS A 290 -20.02 -17.21 -6.33
C LYS A 290 -19.31 -17.18 -4.98
N ALA A 291 -18.05 -17.59 -4.90
CA ALA A 291 -17.23 -17.47 -3.69
C ALA A 291 -17.05 -16.00 -3.25
N LEU A 292 -17.02 -15.05 -4.18
CA LEU A 292 -16.93 -13.61 -3.87
C LEU A 292 -18.20 -13.08 -3.20
N TRP A 293 -19.34 -13.74 -3.42
CA TRP A 293 -20.60 -13.44 -2.74
C TRP A 293 -20.66 -13.97 -1.30
N ASN A 294 -19.69 -14.79 -0.88
CA ASN A 294 -19.66 -15.34 0.47
C ASN A 294 -18.81 -14.46 1.39
N PRO A 295 -19.34 -14.07 2.57
CA PRO A 295 -18.57 -13.42 3.62
C PRO A 295 -17.41 -14.32 4.05
N ASN A 296 -16.21 -14.03 3.54
CA ASN A 296 -14.99 -14.73 3.90
C ASN A 296 -13.81 -13.78 3.76
N ASN A 297 -13.17 -13.45 4.87
CA ASN A 297 -11.94 -12.65 4.92
C ASN A 297 -11.26 -12.80 6.29
N HIS A 298 -10.39 -11.87 6.67
CA HIS A 298 -9.76 -11.89 8.00
C HIS A 298 -10.78 -11.74 9.13
N TYR A 299 -11.84 -10.95 8.93
CA TYR A 299 -12.88 -10.71 9.93
C TYR A 299 -13.62 -12.01 10.27
N THR A 300 -14.06 -12.75 9.26
CA THR A 300 -14.77 -14.03 9.51
C THR A 300 -13.87 -15.08 10.14
N ARG A 301 -12.67 -15.25 9.60
CA ARG A 301 -11.67 -16.21 10.09
C ARG A 301 -11.27 -15.94 11.53
N ALA A 302 -11.15 -14.67 11.91
CA ALA A 302 -10.68 -14.31 13.24
C ALA A 302 -11.79 -14.37 14.31
N LEU A 303 -13.06 -14.15 13.95
CA LEU A 303 -14.16 -14.02 14.91
C LEU A 303 -15.15 -15.19 14.94
N TYR A 304 -15.23 -15.98 13.87
CA TYR A 304 -16.29 -16.99 13.72
C TYR A 304 -15.76 -18.33 13.23
N ASP A 305 -14.87 -18.33 12.25
CA ASP A 305 -14.33 -19.57 11.65
C ASP A 305 -12.98 -19.96 12.26
N PHE A 306 -12.64 -19.42 13.44
CA PHE A 306 -11.34 -19.67 14.06
C PHE A 306 -11.23 -21.11 14.59
N GLU A 307 -10.10 -21.74 14.30
CA GLU A 307 -9.65 -22.94 15.01
C GLU A 307 -9.21 -22.59 16.45
N PRO A 308 -9.67 -23.32 17.49
CA PRO A 308 -9.28 -23.05 18.88
C PRO A 308 -7.77 -23.04 19.10
N GLY A 309 -7.27 -22.04 19.82
CA GLY A 309 -5.85 -21.81 20.10
C GLY A 309 -5.02 -21.31 18.91
N ARG A 310 -5.57 -21.27 17.69
CA ARG A 310 -4.86 -20.76 16.51
C ARG A 310 -4.88 -19.24 16.50
N SER A 311 -3.71 -18.67 16.20
CA SER A 311 -3.55 -17.22 16.04
C SER A 311 -3.84 -16.78 14.61
N TYR A 312 -4.62 -15.71 14.48
CA TYR A 312 -4.96 -15.06 13.21
C TYR A 312 -4.46 -13.62 13.23
N SER A 313 -3.64 -13.22 12.26
CA SER A 313 -3.19 -11.84 12.14
C SER A 313 -4.22 -10.95 11.47
N PHE A 314 -4.22 -9.67 11.84
CA PHE A 314 -4.99 -8.64 11.15
C PHE A 314 -4.37 -8.42 9.77
N PRO A 315 -5.14 -8.01 8.76
CA PRO A 315 -4.54 -7.56 7.51
C PRO A 315 -3.68 -6.32 7.80
N GLY A 316 -2.41 -6.40 7.40
CA GLY A 316 -1.50 -5.25 7.40
C GLY A 316 -1.62 -4.38 6.16
N PHE A 317 -2.30 -4.87 5.10
CA PHE A 317 -2.44 -4.20 3.81
C PHE A 317 -3.81 -4.52 3.18
N ALA A 318 -4.21 -3.71 2.21
CA ALA A 318 -5.34 -3.99 1.32
C ALA A 318 -4.93 -4.27 -0.14
N ASP A 319 -3.66 -4.58 -0.39
CA ASP A 319 -3.14 -4.83 -1.74
C ASP A 319 -3.93 -5.91 -2.47
N ASP A 320 -4.25 -7.01 -1.78
CA ASP A 320 -5.06 -8.09 -2.32
C ASP A 320 -6.44 -7.60 -2.81
N GLN A 321 -7.07 -6.64 -2.11
CA GLN A 321 -8.33 -6.04 -2.54
C GLN A 321 -8.14 -5.16 -3.78
N GLU A 322 -7.06 -4.39 -3.83
CA GLU A 322 -6.73 -3.56 -4.99
C GLU A 322 -6.38 -4.40 -6.22
N TYR A 323 -5.56 -5.45 -6.08
CA TYR A 323 -5.28 -6.39 -7.16
C TYR A 323 -6.56 -7.06 -7.67
N LEU A 324 -7.38 -7.58 -6.73
CA LEU A 324 -8.65 -8.23 -7.05
C LEU A 324 -9.58 -7.30 -7.83
N TYR A 325 -9.63 -6.03 -7.44
CA TYR A 325 -10.38 -5.01 -8.17
C TYR A 325 -9.85 -4.85 -9.60
N TYR A 326 -8.57 -4.53 -9.78
CA TYR A 326 -8.03 -4.17 -11.10
C TYR A 326 -8.04 -5.33 -12.09
N HIS A 327 -7.63 -6.53 -11.69
CA HIS A 327 -7.72 -7.68 -12.59
C HIS A 327 -9.17 -8.17 -12.78
N GLY A 328 -10.04 -7.94 -11.79
CA GLY A 328 -11.47 -8.25 -11.87
C GLY A 328 -12.19 -7.41 -12.91
N ILE A 329 -12.03 -6.09 -12.90
CA ILE A 329 -12.63 -5.20 -13.90
C ILE A 329 -12.00 -5.39 -15.29
N ALA A 330 -10.71 -5.77 -15.35
CA ALA A 330 -10.05 -6.16 -16.60
C ALA A 330 -10.73 -7.37 -17.24
N ARG A 331 -10.95 -8.45 -16.45
CA ARG A 331 -11.63 -9.65 -16.94
C ARG A 331 -13.10 -9.39 -17.29
N ALA A 332 -13.77 -8.49 -16.59
CA ALA A 332 -15.17 -8.13 -16.84
C ALA A 332 -15.38 -7.11 -17.98
N GLY A 333 -14.30 -6.65 -18.64
CA GLY A 333 -14.39 -5.67 -19.72
C GLY A 333 -14.90 -4.31 -19.26
N GLY A 334 -14.36 -3.79 -18.15
CA GLY A 334 -14.69 -2.44 -17.65
C GLY A 334 -15.98 -2.37 -16.85
N LYS A 335 -16.48 -3.52 -16.38
CA LYS A 335 -17.64 -3.61 -15.49
C LYS A 335 -17.20 -4.06 -14.11
N LEU A 336 -18.00 -3.75 -13.10
CA LEU A 336 -17.85 -4.30 -11.75
C LEU A 336 -18.96 -5.32 -11.49
N PRO A 337 -18.73 -6.64 -11.65
CA PRO A 337 -19.75 -7.64 -11.40
C PRO A 337 -20.27 -7.64 -9.96
N LYS A 338 -21.54 -8.01 -9.78
CA LYS A 338 -22.22 -7.99 -8.46
C LYS A 338 -21.48 -8.80 -7.37
N PRO A 339 -20.93 -10.02 -7.63
CA PRO A 339 -20.17 -10.75 -6.61
C PRO A 339 -18.91 -10.00 -6.14
N LEU A 340 -18.14 -9.44 -7.08
CA LEU A 340 -16.97 -8.63 -6.77
C LEU A 340 -17.36 -7.33 -6.05
N ALA A 341 -18.44 -6.66 -6.48
CA ALA A 341 -18.98 -5.49 -5.81
C ALA A 341 -19.27 -5.75 -4.32
N PHE A 342 -19.96 -6.86 -4.01
CA PHE A 342 -20.22 -7.24 -2.62
C PHE A 342 -18.93 -7.49 -1.86
N LYS A 343 -17.97 -8.23 -2.44
CA LYS A 343 -16.69 -8.53 -1.80
C LYS A 343 -15.93 -7.26 -1.40
N LEU A 344 -15.90 -6.24 -2.26
CA LEU A 344 -15.26 -4.95 -1.97
C LEU A 344 -15.96 -4.21 -0.83
N ILE A 345 -17.30 -4.15 -0.85
CA ILE A 345 -18.08 -3.55 0.24
C ILE A 345 -17.79 -4.26 1.57
N TYR A 346 -17.81 -5.60 1.54
CA TYR A 346 -17.59 -6.43 2.71
C TYR A 346 -16.20 -6.24 3.31
N ASP A 347 -15.14 -6.29 2.48
CA ASP A 347 -13.77 -6.13 2.96
C ASP A 347 -13.49 -4.71 3.47
N ALA A 348 -13.94 -3.68 2.74
CA ALA A 348 -13.76 -2.28 3.13
C ALA A 348 -14.40 -1.95 4.49
N TYR A 349 -15.56 -2.54 4.77
CA TYR A 349 -16.28 -2.35 6.03
C TYR A 349 -15.68 -3.20 7.15
N THR A 350 -15.46 -4.50 6.92
CA THR A 350 -15.18 -5.44 8.01
C THR A 350 -13.70 -5.53 8.42
N HIS A 351 -12.75 -5.28 7.53
CA HIS A 351 -11.34 -5.35 7.92
C HIS A 351 -10.97 -4.28 8.97
N PRO A 352 -11.35 -2.99 8.84
CA PRO A 352 -11.04 -2.00 9.86
C PRO A 352 -11.80 -2.21 11.17
N ILE A 353 -12.93 -2.93 11.16
CA ILE A 353 -13.64 -3.30 12.40
C ILE A 353 -12.76 -4.21 13.26
N LEU A 354 -11.97 -5.12 12.69
CA LEU A 354 -11.00 -5.90 13.47
C LEU A 354 -10.06 -4.99 14.27
N PHE A 355 -9.51 -3.95 13.62
CA PHE A 355 -8.67 -2.95 14.28
C PHE A 355 -9.41 -2.19 15.39
N ARG A 356 -10.68 -1.87 15.19
CA ARG A 356 -11.49 -1.17 16.21
C ARG A 356 -11.81 -2.04 17.41
N LEU A 357 -11.96 -3.36 17.25
CA LEU A 357 -12.13 -4.29 18.37
C LEU A 357 -10.89 -4.33 19.29
N TYR A 358 -9.71 -3.96 18.77
CA TYR A 358 -8.48 -3.81 19.55
C TYR A 358 -8.41 -2.47 20.33
N CYS A 359 -9.04 -1.41 19.83
CA CYS A 359 -8.97 -0.06 20.39
C CYS A 359 -10.11 0.19 21.40
N ASP A 360 -9.98 -0.38 22.59
CA ASP A 360 -11.01 -0.37 23.65
C ASP A 360 -11.21 1.00 24.35
N ASP A 361 -10.19 1.87 24.32
CA ASP A 361 -10.19 3.18 24.99
C ASP A 361 -10.06 4.37 24.02
N TRP A 362 -9.87 4.12 22.72
CA TRP A 362 -9.52 5.18 21.76
C TRP A 362 -10.53 5.31 20.63
N ASN A 363 -11.00 6.54 20.42
CA ASN A 363 -11.79 6.91 19.26
C ASN A 363 -10.86 7.07 18.04
N VAL A 364 -10.56 5.95 17.36
CA VAL A 364 -9.74 5.93 16.14
C VAL A 364 -10.33 6.89 15.11
N PRO A 365 -9.61 7.96 14.70
CA PRO A 365 -10.05 8.82 13.61
C PRO A 365 -10.26 8.03 12.30
N PRO A 366 -11.19 8.44 11.43
CA PRO A 366 -11.38 7.78 10.15
C PRO A 366 -10.09 7.79 9.33
N GLY A 367 -9.87 6.73 8.57
CA GLY A 367 -8.68 6.57 7.71
C GLY A 367 -7.41 6.16 8.45
N ILE A 368 -7.42 6.01 9.78
CA ILE A 368 -6.29 5.52 10.58
C ILE A 368 -6.42 4.02 10.82
N ASN A 369 -5.31 3.28 10.68
CA ASN A 369 -5.30 1.84 10.88
C ASN A 369 -3.94 1.29 11.36
N VAL A 370 -3.84 -0.03 11.53
CA VAL A 370 -2.64 -0.76 11.95
C VAL A 370 -1.42 -0.43 11.10
N PHE A 371 -0.24 -0.35 11.74
CA PHE A 371 1.04 -0.41 11.05
C PHE A 371 1.39 -1.85 10.68
N ASP A 372 1.62 -2.09 9.40
CA ASP A 372 1.80 -3.39 8.77
C ASP A 372 2.98 -4.20 9.33
N LEU A 373 4.08 -3.54 9.68
CA LEU A 373 5.25 -4.18 10.31
C LEU A 373 4.99 -4.62 11.77
N PHE A 374 3.83 -4.25 12.34
CA PHE A 374 3.42 -4.60 13.70
C PHE A 374 2.01 -5.19 13.71
N PRO A 375 1.78 -6.34 13.05
CA PRO A 375 0.44 -6.90 12.90
C PRO A 375 -0.15 -7.31 14.24
N TYR A 376 -1.43 -6.98 14.45
CA TYR A 376 -2.21 -7.46 15.59
C TYR A 376 -2.70 -8.88 15.37
N ARG A 377 -3.08 -9.56 16.46
CA ARG A 377 -3.50 -10.97 16.43
C ARG A 377 -4.79 -11.18 17.22
N MET A 378 -5.61 -12.10 16.73
CA MET A 378 -6.74 -12.69 17.44
C MET A 378 -6.42 -14.15 17.80
N VAL A 379 -6.88 -14.60 18.96
CA VAL A 379 -6.92 -16.01 19.37
C VAL A 379 -8.29 -16.25 19.99
N ASP A 380 -8.96 -17.32 19.59
CA ASP A 380 -10.28 -17.71 20.11
C ASP A 380 -11.35 -16.59 20.02
N GLY A 381 -11.36 -15.85 18.91
CA GLY A 381 -12.30 -14.75 18.69
C GLY A 381 -11.98 -13.47 19.47
N LYS A 382 -10.81 -13.38 20.12
CA LYS A 382 -10.45 -12.26 20.99
C LYS A 382 -9.08 -11.66 20.63
N PRO A 383 -8.89 -10.34 20.76
CA PRO A 383 -7.57 -9.73 20.64
C PRO A 383 -6.59 -10.33 21.66
N THR A 384 -5.35 -10.61 21.26
CA THR A 384 -4.33 -11.14 22.18
C THR A 384 -3.83 -10.09 23.17
N ASP A 385 -3.94 -8.81 22.80
CA ASP A 385 -3.64 -7.64 23.61
C ASP A 385 -4.73 -6.60 23.33
N TYR A 386 -5.02 -5.70 24.27
CA TYR A 386 -5.82 -4.48 24.02
C TYR A 386 -4.94 -3.21 24.02
N ARG A 387 -5.43 -2.12 23.42
CA ARG A 387 -4.69 -0.84 23.39
C ARG A 387 -4.52 -0.25 24.79
N SER A 388 -5.59 -0.23 25.59
CA SER A 388 -5.57 0.31 26.97
C SER A 388 -4.55 -0.38 27.87
N GLU A 389 -4.18 -1.63 27.55
CA GLU A 389 -3.23 -2.42 28.33
C GLU A 389 -1.77 -1.95 28.15
N ARG A 390 -1.48 -0.99 27.24
CA ARG A 390 -0.15 -0.48 26.89
C ARG A 390 0.87 -1.61 26.64
N LYS A 391 0.51 -2.64 25.86
CA LYS A 391 1.36 -3.82 25.59
C LYS A 391 1.96 -3.85 24.18
N GLY A 392 2.56 -2.76 23.73
CA GLY A 392 3.69 -2.88 22.81
C GLY A 392 4.87 -3.52 23.53
N ALA A 393 5.86 -4.02 22.80
CA ALA A 393 7.16 -4.32 23.41
C ALA A 393 7.61 -3.10 24.24
N HIS A 394 8.04 -3.32 25.48
CA HIS A 394 8.50 -2.27 26.40
C HIS A 394 7.42 -1.30 26.96
N LYS A 395 6.17 -1.71 27.12
CA LYS A 395 5.07 -0.88 27.67
C LYS A 395 4.72 0.36 26.82
N SER A 396 4.99 0.27 25.52
CA SER A 396 4.77 1.35 24.57
C SER A 396 3.46 1.19 23.78
N VAL A 397 2.99 2.28 23.17
CA VAL A 397 1.83 2.25 22.26
C VAL A 397 2.25 1.53 20.98
N LYS A 398 1.46 0.56 20.51
CA LYS A 398 1.71 -0.06 19.21
C LYS A 398 1.45 0.97 18.09
N PRO A 399 2.34 1.09 17.10
CA PRO A 399 2.26 2.12 16.09
C PRO A 399 1.04 2.00 15.17
N LEU A 400 0.59 3.14 14.68
CA LEU A 400 -0.37 3.29 13.59
C LEU A 400 0.40 3.44 12.28
N GLY A 401 -0.14 2.97 11.16
CA GLY A 401 0.55 3.00 9.86
C GLY A 401 -0.10 3.91 8.83
N SER A 402 0.70 4.42 7.88
CA SER A 402 0.25 5.19 6.71
C SER A 402 -0.22 4.37 5.53
N ARG A 403 -0.06 3.04 5.53
CA ARG A 403 -0.43 2.22 4.37
C ARG A 403 -1.86 1.71 4.44
N PHE A 404 -2.17 0.85 5.42
CA PHE A 404 -3.45 0.15 5.42
C PHE A 404 -4.69 1.07 5.50
N GLY A 405 -4.61 2.15 6.29
CA GLY A 405 -5.70 3.13 6.39
C GLY A 405 -6.04 3.75 5.04
N PRO A 406 -5.09 4.45 4.39
CA PRO A 406 -5.26 4.97 3.03
C PRO A 406 -5.62 3.93 1.97
N GLN A 407 -5.04 2.73 2.01
CA GLN A 407 -5.43 1.63 1.11
C GLN A 407 -6.91 1.26 1.27
N ASN A 408 -7.37 1.07 2.51
CA ASN A 408 -8.78 0.79 2.77
C ASN A 408 -9.69 1.95 2.32
N MET A 409 -9.23 3.20 2.40
CA MET A 409 -9.98 4.35 1.88
C MET A 409 -10.20 4.26 0.37
N VAL A 410 -9.23 3.75 -0.41
CA VAL A 410 -9.42 3.46 -1.84
C VAL A 410 -10.57 2.46 -2.03
N VAL A 411 -10.54 1.35 -1.28
CA VAL A 411 -11.58 0.31 -1.36
C VAL A 411 -12.95 0.84 -0.89
N CYS A 412 -13.00 1.72 0.12
CA CYS A 412 -14.22 2.43 0.52
C CYS A 412 -14.82 3.22 -0.64
N GLY A 413 -13.98 3.88 -1.45
CA GLY A 413 -14.42 4.62 -2.64
C GLY A 413 -15.13 3.73 -3.65
N TRP A 414 -14.52 2.59 -4.01
CA TRP A 414 -15.15 1.61 -4.89
C TRP A 414 -16.42 1.01 -4.28
N ALA A 415 -16.43 0.73 -2.97
CA ALA A 415 -17.59 0.21 -2.26
C ALA A 415 -18.78 1.18 -2.28
N ILE A 416 -18.57 2.48 -2.09
CA ILE A 416 -19.64 3.49 -2.18
C ILE A 416 -20.21 3.54 -3.59
N GLN A 417 -19.34 3.52 -4.61
CA GLN A 417 -19.76 3.48 -6.02
C GLN A 417 -20.55 2.18 -6.32
N ALA A 418 -20.13 1.05 -5.75
CA ALA A 418 -20.77 -0.25 -5.90
C ALA A 418 -22.18 -0.28 -5.27
N ILE A 419 -22.35 0.25 -4.06
CA ILE A 419 -23.68 0.39 -3.41
C ILE A 419 -24.63 1.21 -4.29
N ARG A 420 -24.12 2.28 -4.93
CA ARG A 420 -24.94 3.08 -5.86
C ARG A 420 -25.29 2.32 -7.15
N ALA A 421 -24.39 1.49 -7.65
CA ALA A 421 -24.62 0.66 -8.83
C ALA A 421 -25.57 -0.51 -8.56
N TYR A 422 -25.57 -1.02 -7.32
CA TYR A 422 -26.36 -2.16 -6.87
C TYR A 422 -27.07 -1.85 -5.53
N PRO A 423 -28.11 -1.01 -5.51
CA PRO A 423 -28.83 -0.70 -4.29
C PRO A 423 -29.43 -1.95 -3.64
N GLY A 424 -29.27 -2.10 -2.33
CA GLY A 424 -29.72 -3.25 -1.55
C GLY A 424 -28.80 -4.47 -1.62
N ILE A 425 -27.64 -4.39 -2.28
CA ILE A 425 -26.68 -5.50 -2.38
C ILE A 425 -26.24 -6.04 -1.01
N TRP A 426 -26.10 -5.16 -0.02
CA TRP A 426 -25.73 -5.53 1.34
C TRP A 426 -26.88 -6.24 2.05
N ASP A 427 -28.07 -5.63 2.03
CA ASP A 427 -29.25 -6.14 2.72
C ASP A 427 -29.73 -7.47 2.12
N GLU A 428 -29.72 -7.60 0.78
CA GLU A 428 -30.01 -8.84 0.06
C GLU A 428 -29.13 -9.98 0.57
N ARG A 429 -27.82 -9.72 0.72
CA ARG A 429 -26.90 -10.75 1.20
C ARG A 429 -27.16 -11.13 2.65
N LEU A 430 -27.47 -10.16 3.52
CA LEU A 430 -27.77 -10.41 4.92
C LEU A 430 -29.05 -11.23 5.09
N GLN A 431 -30.11 -10.91 4.33
CA GLN A 431 -31.36 -11.67 4.34
C GLN A 431 -31.15 -13.15 3.93
N HIS A 432 -30.23 -13.41 2.99
CA HIS A 432 -29.84 -14.78 2.62
C HIS A 432 -28.97 -15.50 3.68
N ALA A 433 -28.27 -14.77 4.55
CA ALA A 433 -27.48 -15.36 5.66
C ALA A 433 -28.36 -15.73 6.87
N THR A 434 -29.48 -15.03 7.06
CA THR A 434 -30.28 -15.09 8.29
C THR A 434 -31.22 -16.30 8.34
N ARG A 435 -30.67 -17.43 8.81
CA ARG A 435 -31.29 -18.25 9.89
C ARG A 435 -30.27 -18.90 10.84
N LYS A 436 -28.96 -18.88 10.53
CA LYS A 436 -27.91 -19.50 11.37
C LYS A 436 -26.73 -18.58 11.71
N ASP A 437 -26.70 -17.38 11.14
CA ASP A 437 -25.54 -16.50 11.20
C ASP A 437 -25.76 -15.34 12.20
N LEU A 438 -25.43 -15.56 13.48
CA LEU A 438 -25.72 -14.67 14.61
C LEU A 438 -24.67 -13.55 14.79
N ARG A 439 -24.04 -13.06 13.72
CA ARG A 439 -22.92 -12.10 13.80
C ARG A 439 -23.46 -10.67 14.01
N PRO A 440 -23.40 -10.09 15.23
CA PRO A 440 -24.14 -8.87 15.57
C PRO A 440 -23.68 -7.62 14.79
N TYR A 441 -22.42 -7.56 14.36
CA TYR A 441 -21.87 -6.43 13.58
C TYR A 441 -22.21 -6.48 12.09
N LEU A 442 -22.81 -7.58 11.62
CA LEU A 442 -23.35 -7.69 10.27
C LEU A 442 -24.85 -7.38 10.23
N ALA A 443 -25.51 -7.10 11.36
CA ALA A 443 -26.92 -6.73 11.40
C ALA A 443 -27.18 -5.23 11.13
N VAL A 444 -26.19 -4.51 10.62
CA VAL A 444 -26.28 -3.08 10.24
C VAL A 444 -26.93 -2.93 8.87
N SER A 445 -27.68 -1.83 8.68
CA SER A 445 -28.32 -1.55 7.39
C SER A 445 -27.30 -1.14 6.32
N GLU A 446 -27.64 -1.31 5.04
CA GLU A 446 -26.81 -0.78 3.94
C GLU A 446 -26.55 0.74 4.08
N ALA A 447 -27.53 1.49 4.59
CA ALA A 447 -27.39 2.92 4.83
C ALA A 447 -26.31 3.23 5.88
N ASP A 448 -26.24 2.46 6.96
CA ASP A 448 -25.21 2.60 7.99
C ASP A 448 -23.82 2.23 7.46
N VAL A 449 -23.72 1.15 6.69
CA VAL A 449 -22.47 0.75 6.02
C VAL A 449 -22.00 1.85 5.09
N ARG A 450 -22.90 2.39 4.26
CA ARG A 450 -22.57 3.50 3.36
C ARG A 450 -22.09 4.74 4.13
N ALA A 451 -22.80 5.14 5.19
CA ALA A 451 -22.40 6.29 6.01
C ALA A 451 -21.03 6.08 6.67
N TRP A 452 -20.74 4.85 7.10
CA TRP A 452 -19.43 4.48 7.63
C TRP A 452 -18.33 4.59 6.56
N LEU A 453 -18.57 4.07 5.35
CA LEU A 453 -17.60 4.14 4.24
C LEU A 453 -17.34 5.59 3.82
N GLU A 454 -18.38 6.42 3.73
CA GLU A 454 -18.26 7.86 3.42
C GLU A 454 -17.47 8.60 4.50
N ARG A 455 -17.67 8.24 5.78
CA ARG A 455 -16.87 8.76 6.90
C ARG A 455 -15.41 8.34 6.78
N GLU A 456 -15.12 7.06 6.54
CA GLU A 456 -13.74 6.57 6.43
C GLU A 456 -12.99 7.23 5.28
N LEU A 457 -13.62 7.39 4.12
CA LEU A 457 -13.00 8.02 2.97
C LEU A 457 -12.93 9.56 3.11
N GLY A 458 -14.10 10.23 3.11
CA GLY A 458 -14.15 11.69 3.01
C GLY A 458 -13.60 12.39 4.25
N CYS A 459 -13.92 11.89 5.45
CA CYS A 459 -13.38 12.44 6.68
C CYS A 459 -11.98 11.89 6.99
N GLY A 460 -11.61 10.70 6.48
CA GLY A 460 -10.24 10.19 6.61
C GLY A 460 -9.22 11.01 5.85
N LEU A 461 -9.56 11.52 4.66
CA LEU A 461 -8.71 12.48 3.94
C LEU A 461 -8.44 13.73 4.78
N ARG A 462 -9.44 14.19 5.55
CA ARG A 462 -9.29 15.32 6.49
C ARG A 462 -8.32 15.01 7.62
N THR A 463 -8.39 13.79 8.17
CA THR A 463 -7.42 13.33 9.18
C THR A 463 -6.00 13.38 8.62
N TRP A 464 -5.79 12.83 7.42
CA TRP A 464 -4.46 12.75 6.81
C TRP A 464 -3.93 14.10 6.32
N GLU A 465 -4.79 15.02 5.88
CA GLU A 465 -4.40 16.41 5.62
C GLU A 465 -3.90 17.09 6.90
N ALA A 466 -4.57 16.87 8.03
CA ALA A 466 -4.13 17.43 9.31
C ALA A 466 -2.78 16.84 9.75
N ILE A 467 -2.56 15.54 9.57
CA ILE A 467 -1.26 14.89 9.80
C ILE A 467 -0.18 15.52 8.92
N PHE A 468 -0.45 15.66 7.62
CA PHE A 468 0.48 16.27 6.67
C PHE A 468 0.79 17.73 7.02
N ASN A 469 -0.21 18.52 7.44
CA ASN A 469 -0.03 19.90 7.87
C ASN A 469 0.80 20.01 9.16
N GLU A 470 0.57 19.12 10.11
CA GLU A 470 1.25 19.11 11.41
C GLU A 470 2.71 18.66 11.30
N ARG A 471 2.97 17.60 10.52
CA ARG A 471 4.30 16.99 10.40
C ARG A 471 5.11 17.52 9.23
N GLY A 472 4.46 18.06 8.21
CA GLY A 472 5.08 18.44 6.94
C GLY A 472 5.32 17.26 5.98
N TYR A 473 4.90 16.05 6.34
CA TYR A 473 5.02 14.82 5.54
C TYR A 473 3.98 13.77 5.99
N ILE A 474 3.77 12.73 5.19
CA ILE A 474 3.02 11.52 5.56
C ILE A 474 3.99 10.53 6.21
N PRO A 475 3.88 10.28 7.53
CA PRO A 475 4.84 9.45 8.23
C PRO A 475 4.56 7.95 8.02
N THR A 476 5.59 7.12 7.93
CA THR A 476 5.45 5.64 7.85
C THR A 476 4.64 5.09 9.01
N SER A 477 4.86 5.65 10.21
CA SER A 477 4.07 5.34 11.40
C SER A 477 3.72 6.55 12.25
N ILE A 478 2.78 6.38 13.16
CA ILE A 478 2.47 7.34 14.23
C ILE A 478 2.51 6.62 15.57
N GLY A 479 3.30 7.14 16.51
CA GLY A 479 3.45 6.61 17.86
C GLY A 479 4.38 5.40 17.96
N SER A 480 5.24 5.16 16.96
CA SER A 480 6.20 4.06 16.99
C SER A 480 7.37 4.32 17.93
N THR A 481 7.80 3.27 18.64
CA THR A 481 9.03 3.28 19.44
C THR A 481 10.30 2.97 18.66
N TYR A 482 10.18 2.62 17.38
CA TYR A 482 11.30 2.22 16.52
C TYR A 482 11.71 3.34 15.55
N ASP A 483 11.48 4.61 15.90
CA ASP A 483 11.76 5.79 15.08
C ASP A 483 11.05 5.82 13.71
N TRP A 484 10.10 4.92 13.42
CA TRP A 484 9.40 4.89 12.13
C TRP A 484 8.62 6.18 11.83
N ASP A 485 8.26 6.93 12.87
CA ASP A 485 7.56 8.21 12.78
C ASP A 485 8.33 9.29 12.03
N LYS A 486 9.68 9.20 11.95
CA LYS A 486 10.51 10.20 11.26
C LYS A 486 10.64 9.96 9.75
N TYR A 487 10.30 8.76 9.29
CA TYR A 487 10.35 8.43 7.88
C TYR A 487 9.07 8.89 7.19
N SER A 488 9.24 9.59 6.09
CA SER A 488 8.19 9.82 5.10
C SER A 488 8.08 8.57 4.23
N ASP A 489 6.86 8.09 3.96
CA ASP A 489 6.57 6.83 3.24
C ASP A 489 5.81 7.10 1.95
N THR A 490 6.40 6.78 0.80
CA THR A 490 5.80 6.98 -0.53
C THR A 490 4.48 6.22 -0.71
N GLY A 491 4.35 5.02 -0.15
CA GLY A 491 3.13 4.21 -0.22
C GLY A 491 1.93 4.95 0.37
N GLY A 492 2.13 5.58 1.53
CA GLY A 492 1.13 6.47 2.13
C GLY A 492 0.66 7.59 1.19
N TYR A 493 1.57 8.26 0.46
CA TYR A 493 1.17 9.28 -0.52
C TYR A 493 0.42 8.68 -1.70
N ALA A 494 0.86 7.53 -2.23
CA ALA A 494 0.24 6.86 -3.35
C ALA A 494 -1.22 6.51 -3.04
N HIS A 495 -1.48 5.85 -1.92
CA HIS A 495 -2.83 5.44 -1.55
C HIS A 495 -3.70 6.63 -1.12
N LEU A 496 -3.15 7.67 -0.50
CA LEU A 496 -3.90 8.90 -0.23
C LEU A 496 -4.31 9.64 -1.51
N LEU A 497 -3.42 9.70 -2.50
CA LEU A 497 -3.71 10.29 -3.80
C LEU A 497 -4.80 9.49 -4.54
N SER A 498 -4.71 8.16 -4.53
CA SER A 498 -5.77 7.28 -5.07
C SER A 498 -7.09 7.41 -4.31
N ALA A 499 -7.07 7.46 -2.97
CA ALA A 499 -8.28 7.64 -2.17
C ALA A 499 -8.96 8.98 -2.47
N ALA A 500 -8.18 10.06 -2.58
CA ALA A 500 -8.68 11.37 -2.97
C ALA A 500 -9.31 11.35 -4.38
N ALA A 501 -8.70 10.65 -5.35
CA ALA A 501 -9.30 10.44 -6.66
C ALA A 501 -10.65 9.70 -6.57
N GLN A 502 -10.74 8.65 -5.77
CA GLN A 502 -12.00 7.93 -5.55
C GLN A 502 -13.05 8.80 -4.86
N TRP A 503 -12.66 9.67 -3.92
CA TRP A 503 -13.57 10.60 -3.28
C TRP A 503 -14.16 11.61 -4.28
N LEU A 504 -13.34 12.13 -5.21
CA LEU A 504 -13.84 12.98 -6.30
C LEU A 504 -14.86 12.25 -7.19
N LEU A 505 -14.63 10.98 -7.53
CA LEU A 505 -15.62 10.18 -8.28
C LEU A 505 -16.92 9.99 -7.49
N VAL A 506 -16.82 9.76 -6.18
CA VAL A 506 -17.99 9.67 -5.28
C VAL A 506 -18.77 10.99 -5.25
N LEU A 507 -18.10 12.13 -5.18
CA LEU A 507 -18.76 13.45 -5.23
C LEU A 507 -19.42 13.72 -6.59
N ASP A 508 -18.77 13.31 -7.69
CA ASP A 508 -19.26 13.48 -9.07
C ASP A 508 -20.30 12.42 -9.48
N ALA A 509 -20.62 11.47 -8.61
CA ALA A 509 -21.45 10.30 -8.91
C ALA A 509 -20.97 9.47 -10.13
N LYS A 510 -19.66 9.46 -10.37
CA LYS A 510 -19.00 8.65 -11.40
C LYS A 510 -18.52 7.32 -10.82
N ARG A 511 -18.21 6.37 -11.70
CA ARG A 511 -17.71 5.05 -11.35
C ARG A 511 -16.32 4.85 -11.93
N ASP A 512 -15.39 4.41 -11.09
CA ASP A 512 -14.00 4.22 -11.47
C ASP A 512 -13.86 3.26 -12.64
N TRP A 513 -14.53 2.09 -12.57
CA TRP A 513 -14.47 1.03 -13.59
C TRP A 513 -14.94 1.48 -14.97
N GLU A 514 -15.88 2.43 -15.04
CA GLU A 514 -16.38 3.00 -16.31
C GLU A 514 -15.36 3.97 -16.93
N MET A 515 -14.57 4.66 -16.11
CA MET A 515 -13.61 5.66 -16.58
C MET A 515 -12.36 5.04 -17.24
N HIS A 516 -12.17 3.72 -17.16
CA HIS A 516 -10.97 3.03 -17.67
C HIS A 516 -11.10 2.65 -19.15
N ASP A 517 -12.31 2.71 -19.71
CA ASP A 517 -12.63 2.28 -21.08
C ASP A 517 -12.05 0.90 -21.45
N ILE A 518 -12.12 -0.07 -20.54
CA ILE A 518 -11.48 -1.38 -20.74
C ILE A 518 -12.15 -2.14 -21.90
N PRO A 519 -11.37 -2.68 -22.86
CA PRO A 519 -11.88 -3.43 -24.00
C PRO A 519 -12.46 -4.77 -23.55
N ILE A 520 -13.56 -5.16 -24.17
CA ILE A 520 -14.21 -6.43 -23.91
C ILE A 520 -13.49 -7.54 -24.68
N LEU A 521 -12.71 -8.36 -23.97
CA LEU A 521 -12.03 -9.53 -24.56
C LEU A 521 -12.83 -10.83 -24.44
N LEU A 522 -13.65 -10.95 -23.39
CA LEU A 522 -14.53 -12.09 -23.14
C LEU A 522 -15.97 -11.63 -23.37
N ARG A 523 -16.66 -12.27 -24.32
CA ARG A 523 -18.08 -12.01 -24.62
C ARG A 523 -18.98 -13.01 -23.92
#